data_AF-A0A242Z0J4-F1
#
_entry.id   AF-A0A242Z0J4-F1
#
_cell.length_a   1.000
_cell.length_b   1.000
_cell.length_c   1.000
_cell.angle_alpha   90.00
_cell.angle_beta   90.00
_cell.angle_gamma   90.00
#
_symmetry.space_group_name_H-M   'P 1'
#
loop_
_entity.id
_entity.type
_entity.pdbx_description
1 polymer ?
#
loop_
_entity_poly.entity_id
_entity_poly.type
_entity_poly.pdbx_seq_one_letter_code
_entity_poly.pdbx_strand_id
1 'polypeptide(L)'
;MKKIISISLAFMFVWYLLGIDPASAAGNIQRIDSTTTFEELTYEEAMERIAKRSGRPIQEVKAKNPNNLQTLGTCDYGEATKQLDTGKFYYPYLYTIVQKCRDGSFGWIGNVNHAGLIRKDLWGTTKQFEGEVKAWNNDQKGLNYLVSGDFYNYGNTTQTYSYGVNTPSVSFGYSVTSRSDHYLYWHSGQGYMKIVP
;
A
#
# COMPACT_ATOMS: atom_id res chain seq x y z
N MET A 1 23.05 47.25 18.23
CA MET A 1 22.75 46.47 19.46
C MET A 1 21.28 46.09 19.37
N LYS A 2 20.80 44.85 19.40
CA LYS A 2 21.20 43.62 20.09
C LYS A 2 21.24 42.44 19.09
N LYS A 3 22.20 41.53 19.31
CA LYS A 3 22.29 40.23 18.66
C LYS A 3 21.28 39.29 19.35
N ILE A 4 20.51 38.52 18.58
CA ILE A 4 19.83 37.32 19.07
C ILE A 4 20.52 36.13 18.42
N ILE A 5 21.14 35.33 19.27
CA ILE A 5 21.92 34.14 18.97
C ILE A 5 20.97 32.94 19.05
N SER A 6 21.06 32.07 18.03
CA SER A 6 20.92 30.60 18.03
C SER A 6 19.79 29.93 18.81
N ILE A 7 18.92 29.21 18.11
CA ILE A 7 18.59 27.79 18.39
C ILE A 7 18.33 27.10 17.05
N SER A 8 19.40 26.82 16.30
CA SER A 8 19.36 25.97 15.10
C SER A 8 20.35 24.82 15.28
N LEU A 9 20.25 24.04 16.35
CA LEU A 9 21.15 22.89 16.54
C LEU A 9 20.64 21.93 17.63
N ALA A 10 19.58 21.16 17.36
CA ALA A 10 19.23 20.01 18.20
C ALA A 10 18.26 19.01 17.55
N PHE A 11 18.43 18.64 16.28
CA PHE A 11 17.71 17.47 15.71
C PHE A 11 18.55 16.58 14.79
N MET A 12 19.87 16.78 14.71
CA MET A 12 20.78 15.94 13.91
C MET A 12 21.62 14.94 14.75
N PHE A 13 21.33 14.76 16.03
CA PHE A 13 22.20 13.99 16.94
C PHE A 13 21.51 12.83 17.67
N VAL A 14 20.57 12.14 17.01
CA VAL A 14 20.02 10.86 17.53
C VAL A 14 20.27 9.69 16.59
N TRP A 15 20.60 9.94 15.31
CA TRP A 15 20.77 8.86 14.33
C TRP A 15 22.12 8.16 14.41
N TYR A 16 23.15 8.81 14.97
CA TYR A 16 24.50 8.24 15.06
C TYR A 16 24.67 7.16 16.16
N LEU A 17 23.72 7.03 17.10
CA LEU A 17 23.82 6.07 18.20
C LEU A 17 23.17 4.71 17.92
N LEU A 18 22.48 4.55 16.79
CA LEU A 18 21.80 3.30 16.44
C LEU A 18 22.38 2.58 15.22
N GLY A 19 23.41 3.14 14.55
CA GLY A 19 24.01 2.50 13.37
C GLY A 19 23.01 2.28 12.23
N ILE A 20 21.88 3.00 12.23
CA ILE A 20 20.90 2.95 11.16
C ILE A 20 21.25 4.08 10.22
N ASP A 21 21.92 3.74 9.12
CA ASP A 21 22.02 4.65 7.99
C ASP A 21 20.61 4.99 7.51
N PRO A 22 20.17 6.26 7.50
CA PRO A 22 18.88 6.65 6.92
C PRO A 22 18.76 6.27 5.44
N ALA A 23 19.89 6.00 4.79
CA ALA A 23 19.97 5.54 3.42
C ALA A 23 19.61 4.06 3.23
N SER A 24 19.62 3.22 4.29
CA SER A 24 19.26 1.79 4.17
C SER A 24 17.78 1.50 4.44
N ALA A 25 17.00 2.51 4.85
CA ALA A 25 15.56 2.38 5.12
C ALA A 25 14.67 2.97 4.02
N ALA A 26 15.27 3.63 3.01
CA ALA A 26 14.58 4.03 1.81
C ALA A 26 14.70 2.88 0.80
N GLY A 27 13.67 2.04 0.72
CA GLY A 27 13.50 1.17 -0.45
C GLY A 27 13.60 2.00 -1.73
N ASN A 28 14.02 1.39 -2.84
CA ASN A 28 14.09 2.06 -4.14
C ASN A 28 12.68 2.42 -4.63
N ILE A 29 12.10 3.51 -4.13
CA ILE A 29 10.80 4.02 -4.55
C ILE A 29 10.95 4.65 -5.93
N GLN A 30 10.41 3.98 -6.95
CA GLN A 30 10.32 4.47 -8.31
C GLN A 30 9.01 5.22 -8.52
N ARG A 31 9.09 6.45 -9.05
CA ARG A 31 7.90 7.15 -9.55
C ARG A 31 7.56 6.66 -10.95
N ILE A 32 6.35 6.12 -11.12
CA ILE A 32 5.87 5.58 -12.40
C ILE A 32 5.16 6.68 -13.20
N ASP A 33 4.33 7.48 -12.53
CA ASP A 33 3.64 8.62 -13.11
C ASP A 33 3.39 9.72 -12.04
N SER A 34 2.56 10.72 -12.35
CA SER A 34 2.26 11.82 -11.42
C SER A 34 1.52 11.37 -10.15
N THR A 35 0.85 10.23 -10.17
CA THR A 35 0.01 9.70 -9.08
C THR A 35 0.44 8.34 -8.56
N THR A 36 1.34 7.63 -9.27
CA THR A 36 1.70 6.24 -9.00
C THR A 36 3.18 6.08 -8.69
N THR A 37 3.49 5.34 -7.63
CA THR A 37 4.85 4.91 -7.25
C THR A 37 4.91 3.40 -7.11
N PHE A 38 6.10 2.85 -7.26
CA PHE A 38 6.38 1.43 -7.05
C PHE A 38 7.63 1.29 -6.17
N GLU A 39 7.57 0.43 -5.17
CA GLU A 39 8.69 0.12 -4.29
C GLU A 39 8.98 -1.36 -4.36
N GLU A 40 10.23 -1.73 -4.63
CA GLU A 40 10.67 -3.13 -4.58
C GLU A 40 10.81 -3.59 -3.12
N LEU A 41 10.35 -4.80 -2.85
CA LEU A 41 10.31 -5.40 -1.53
C LEU A 41 10.87 -6.82 -1.56
N THR A 42 11.57 -7.19 -0.51
CA THR A 42 11.82 -8.60 -0.21
C THR A 42 10.53 -9.31 0.19
N TYR A 43 10.54 -10.64 0.14
CA TYR A 43 9.43 -11.45 0.66
C TYR A 43 9.08 -11.08 2.10
N GLU A 44 10.09 -10.96 2.97
CA GLU A 44 9.89 -10.68 4.39
C GLU A 44 9.24 -9.31 4.61
N GLU A 45 9.74 -8.26 3.95
CA GLU A 45 9.15 -6.91 4.02
C GLU A 45 7.71 -6.89 3.51
N ALA A 46 7.43 -7.58 2.40
CA ALA A 46 6.09 -7.69 1.86
C ALA A 46 5.14 -8.35 2.86
N MET A 47 5.54 -9.47 3.47
CA MET A 47 4.69 -10.18 4.43
C MET A 47 4.48 -9.37 5.71
N GLU A 48 5.51 -8.68 6.22
CA GLU A 48 5.40 -7.79 7.37
C GLU A 48 4.45 -6.62 7.11
N ARG A 49 4.54 -6.00 5.93
CA ARG A 49 3.60 -4.93 5.53
C ARG A 49 2.17 -5.43 5.45
N ILE A 50 1.94 -6.61 4.87
CA ILE A 50 0.60 -7.22 4.82
C ILE A 50 0.10 -7.50 6.23
N ALA A 51 0.91 -8.11 7.10
CA ALA A 51 0.54 -8.41 8.49
C ALA A 51 0.16 -7.14 9.26
N LYS A 52 1.01 -6.12 9.19
CA LYS A 52 0.78 -4.82 9.85
C LYS A 52 -0.50 -4.14 9.37
N ARG A 53 -0.76 -4.14 8.06
CA ARG A 53 -1.91 -3.42 7.48
C ARG A 53 -3.23 -4.19 7.58
N SER A 54 -3.18 -5.51 7.52
CA SER A 54 -4.36 -6.37 7.73
C SER A 54 -4.69 -6.63 9.20
N GLY A 55 -3.76 -6.32 10.11
CA GLY A 55 -3.90 -6.62 11.54
C GLY A 55 -3.81 -8.11 11.86
N ARG A 56 -3.26 -8.92 10.95
CA ARG A 56 -3.22 -10.39 11.06
C ARG A 56 -1.83 -10.88 11.48
N PRO A 57 -1.73 -12.02 12.18
CA PRO A 57 -0.44 -12.61 12.54
C PRO A 57 0.40 -12.93 11.31
N ILE A 58 1.71 -12.64 11.38
CA ILE A 58 2.65 -12.87 10.27
C ILE A 58 2.64 -14.32 9.75
N GLN A 59 2.47 -15.30 10.64
CA GLN A 59 2.42 -16.72 10.27
C GLN A 59 1.19 -17.04 9.39
N GLU A 60 0.04 -16.42 9.69
CA GLU A 60 -1.17 -16.57 8.90
C GLU A 60 -1.03 -15.90 7.52
N VAL A 61 -0.30 -14.79 7.46
CA VAL A 61 0.00 -14.07 6.21
C VAL A 61 0.94 -14.89 5.32
N LYS A 62 2.03 -15.43 5.88
CA LYS A 62 2.98 -16.30 5.17
C LYS A 62 2.32 -17.58 4.67
N ALA A 63 1.43 -18.18 5.47
CA ALA A 63 0.70 -19.37 5.05
C ALA A 63 -0.20 -19.13 3.81
N LYS A 64 -0.81 -17.94 3.70
CA LYS A 64 -1.63 -17.56 2.51
C LYS A 64 -0.80 -17.02 1.35
N ASN A 65 0.44 -16.61 1.60
CA ASN A 65 1.38 -16.11 0.61
C ASN A 65 2.71 -16.87 0.75
N PRO A 66 2.72 -18.18 0.45
CA PRO A 66 3.93 -18.97 0.59
C PRO A 66 5.03 -18.43 -0.33
N ASN A 67 6.28 -18.49 0.15
CA ASN A 67 7.46 -18.17 -0.66
C ASN A 67 7.82 -19.34 -1.60
N ASN A 68 6.83 -19.81 -2.36
CA ASN A 68 6.95 -20.92 -3.29
C ASN A 68 6.76 -20.42 -4.73
N LEU A 69 7.52 -19.38 -5.09
CA LEU A 69 7.60 -18.84 -6.45
C LEU A 69 8.11 -19.93 -7.41
N GLN A 70 7.24 -20.86 -7.79
CA GLN A 70 7.43 -21.78 -8.91
C GLN A 70 6.93 -21.07 -10.16
N THR A 71 7.82 -20.31 -10.77
CA THR A 71 7.51 -19.51 -11.94
C THR A 71 8.56 -19.75 -13.01
N LEU A 72 8.18 -19.54 -14.28
CA LEU A 72 9.06 -19.66 -15.44
C LEU A 72 10.23 -18.63 -15.46
N GLY A 73 10.33 -17.75 -14.46
CA GLY A 73 11.37 -16.74 -14.30
C GLY A 73 11.57 -16.30 -12.85
N THR A 74 12.45 -15.33 -12.61
CA THR A 74 12.73 -14.76 -11.28
C THR A 74 11.61 -13.81 -10.88
N CYS A 75 11.02 -14.05 -9.70
CA CYS A 75 9.99 -13.18 -9.16
C CYS A 75 10.45 -12.59 -7.83
N ASP A 76 10.13 -11.31 -7.65
CA ASP A 76 10.31 -10.56 -6.43
C ASP A 76 8.97 -9.94 -6.02
N TYR A 77 8.95 -9.24 -4.90
CA TYR A 77 7.76 -8.54 -4.42
C TYR A 77 7.90 -7.04 -4.64
N GLY A 78 6.77 -6.35 -4.68
CA GLY A 78 6.76 -4.90 -4.65
C GLY A 78 5.41 -4.33 -4.28
N GLU A 79 5.43 -3.08 -3.85
CA GLU A 79 4.26 -2.30 -3.49
C GLU A 79 4.03 -1.21 -4.52
N ALA A 80 2.93 -1.31 -5.25
CA ALA A 80 2.41 -0.20 -6.05
C ALA A 80 1.49 0.65 -5.20
N THR A 81 1.67 1.96 -5.24
CA THR A 81 0.84 2.94 -4.52
C THR A 81 0.35 3.99 -5.50
N LYS A 82 -0.96 4.26 -5.49
CA LYS A 82 -1.61 5.24 -6.36
C LYS A 82 -2.47 6.19 -5.57
N GLN A 83 -2.25 7.49 -5.74
CA GLN A 83 -3.11 8.52 -5.19
C GLN A 83 -4.48 8.49 -5.88
N LEU A 84 -5.54 8.52 -5.08
CA LEU A 84 -6.92 8.57 -5.54
C LEU A 84 -7.48 9.97 -5.29
N ASP A 85 -8.28 10.47 -6.24
CA ASP A 85 -9.03 11.71 -6.06
C ASP A 85 -10.48 11.39 -5.69
N THR A 86 -10.88 11.76 -4.46
CA THR A 86 -12.26 11.58 -3.99
C THR A 86 -13.16 12.79 -4.26
N GLY A 87 -12.62 13.86 -4.85
CA GLY A 87 -13.34 15.10 -5.14
C GLY A 87 -13.64 16.00 -3.93
N LYS A 88 -13.19 15.63 -2.72
CA LYS A 88 -13.49 16.38 -1.45
C LYS A 88 -12.26 16.86 -0.67
N PHE A 89 -11.19 17.30 -1.33
CA PHE A 89 -9.91 17.65 -0.67
C PHE A 89 -9.35 16.53 0.22
N TYR A 90 -9.66 15.27 -0.13
CA TYR A 90 -9.19 14.08 0.53
C TYR A 90 -8.65 13.12 -0.52
N TYR A 91 -7.37 12.77 -0.41
CA TYR A 91 -6.63 12.05 -1.44
C TYR A 91 -5.99 10.79 -0.82
N PRO A 92 -6.78 9.73 -0.52
CA PRO A 92 -6.23 8.49 -0.02
C PRO A 92 -5.35 7.83 -1.09
N TYR A 93 -4.45 6.97 -0.67
CA TYR A 93 -3.68 6.15 -1.62
C TYR A 93 -4.21 4.72 -1.62
N LEU A 94 -4.53 4.21 -2.80
CA LEU A 94 -4.60 2.77 -3.03
C LEU A 94 -3.18 2.21 -2.94
N TYR A 95 -3.02 1.09 -2.25
CA TYR A 95 -1.80 0.32 -2.33
C TYR A 95 -2.11 -1.13 -2.68
N THR A 96 -1.21 -1.77 -3.40
CA THR A 96 -1.25 -3.20 -3.70
C THR A 96 0.13 -3.81 -3.55
N ILE A 97 0.22 -4.94 -2.89
CA ILE A 97 1.45 -5.73 -2.82
C ILE A 97 1.30 -6.87 -3.83
N VAL A 98 2.26 -6.96 -4.74
CA VAL A 98 2.25 -7.88 -5.88
C VAL A 98 3.56 -8.62 -6.00
N GLN A 99 3.51 -9.74 -6.71
CA GLN A 99 4.68 -10.38 -7.29
C GLN A 99 5.00 -9.71 -8.63
N LYS A 100 6.27 -9.37 -8.83
CA LYS A 100 6.84 -8.88 -10.07
C LYS A 100 7.81 -9.93 -10.58
N CYS A 101 7.57 -10.43 -11.78
CA CYS A 101 8.33 -11.52 -12.37
C CYS A 101 9.05 -11.04 -13.62
N ARG A 102 10.22 -11.62 -13.90
CA ARG A 102 11.01 -11.33 -15.07
C ARG A 102 11.70 -12.58 -15.62
N ASP A 103 11.73 -12.67 -16.95
CA ASP A 103 12.54 -13.61 -17.70
C ASP A 103 13.26 -12.85 -18.83
N GLY A 104 14.58 -12.71 -18.70
CA GLY A 104 15.39 -11.86 -19.57
C GLY A 104 14.87 -10.41 -19.60
N SER A 105 14.49 -9.94 -20.80
CA SER A 105 13.93 -8.60 -21.02
C SER A 105 12.40 -8.52 -20.82
N PHE A 106 11.73 -9.64 -20.58
CA PHE A 106 10.28 -9.71 -20.44
C PHE A 106 9.90 -9.68 -18.96
N GLY A 107 9.19 -8.62 -18.53
CA GLY A 107 8.67 -8.48 -17.17
C GLY A 107 7.14 -8.54 -17.15
N TRP A 108 6.56 -9.15 -16.12
CA TRP A 108 5.13 -9.19 -15.88
C TRP A 108 4.78 -9.11 -14.40
N ILE A 109 3.57 -8.63 -14.10
CA ILE A 109 2.97 -8.79 -12.78
C ILE A 109 2.46 -10.22 -12.65
N GLY A 110 2.83 -10.91 -11.56
CA GLY A 110 2.34 -12.23 -11.20
C GLY A 110 1.04 -12.12 -10.40
N ASN A 111 1.05 -12.68 -9.19
CA ASN A 111 -0.10 -12.63 -8.29
C ASN A 111 -0.19 -11.30 -7.53
N VAL A 112 -1.41 -10.97 -7.13
CA VAL A 112 -1.70 -9.93 -6.14
C VAL A 112 -1.81 -10.57 -4.76
N ASN A 113 -0.99 -10.11 -3.82
CA ASN A 113 -0.92 -10.65 -2.47
C ASN A 113 -1.82 -9.86 -1.51
N HIS A 114 -1.97 -8.55 -1.74
CA HIS A 114 -2.82 -7.71 -0.91
C HIS A 114 -3.22 -6.41 -1.60
N ALA A 115 -4.35 -5.84 -1.21
CA ALA A 115 -4.81 -4.53 -1.64
C ALA A 115 -5.56 -3.81 -0.51
N GLY A 116 -5.36 -2.49 -0.38
CA GLY A 116 -6.02 -1.69 0.63
C GLY A 116 -5.78 -0.20 0.45
N LEU A 117 -6.10 0.59 1.48
CA LEU A 117 -6.00 2.05 1.44
C LEU A 117 -5.07 2.60 2.53
N ILE A 118 -4.18 3.51 2.16
CA ILE A 118 -3.54 4.47 3.07
C ILE A 118 -4.45 5.69 3.15
N ARG A 119 -5.04 5.89 4.34
CA ARG A 119 -6.21 6.76 4.54
C ARG A 119 -5.89 8.02 5.35
N LYS A 120 -4.62 8.40 5.37
CA LYS A 120 -4.16 9.59 6.09
C LYS A 120 -4.49 10.82 5.26
N ASP A 121 -5.15 11.81 5.87
CA ASP A 121 -5.42 13.08 5.24
C ASP A 121 -4.22 14.05 5.34
N LEU A 122 -4.38 15.24 4.76
CA LEU A 122 -3.37 16.29 4.74
C LEU A 122 -3.01 16.83 6.13
N TRP A 123 -3.88 16.64 7.13
CA TRP A 123 -3.66 17.06 8.52
C TRP A 123 -3.13 15.92 9.40
N GLY A 124 -2.92 14.73 8.83
CA GLY A 124 -2.40 13.56 9.51
C GLY A 124 -3.45 12.69 10.20
N THR A 125 -4.74 13.00 10.06
CA THR A 125 -5.85 12.20 10.59
C THR A 125 -6.08 11.00 9.69
N THR A 126 -6.28 9.81 10.27
CA THR A 126 -6.60 8.61 9.48
C THR A 126 -8.11 8.42 9.43
N LYS A 127 -8.69 8.56 8.23
CA LYS A 127 -10.12 8.26 8.03
C LYS A 127 -10.37 6.76 8.06
N GLN A 128 -11.53 6.37 8.58
CA GLN A 128 -11.99 5.00 8.60
C GLN A 128 -12.67 4.63 7.28
N PHE A 129 -12.68 3.35 6.91
CA PHE A 129 -13.25 2.90 5.64
C PHE A 129 -14.10 1.64 5.84
N GLU A 130 -15.32 1.68 5.34
CA GLU A 130 -16.21 0.53 5.20
C GLU A 130 -16.49 0.32 3.72
N GLY A 131 -16.30 -0.89 3.21
CA GLY A 131 -16.50 -1.18 1.80
C GLY A 131 -15.53 -2.21 1.26
N GLU A 132 -15.28 -2.14 -0.03
CA GLU A 132 -14.53 -3.15 -0.77
C GLU A 132 -13.40 -2.52 -1.59
N VAL A 133 -12.25 -3.19 -1.59
CA VAL A 133 -11.08 -2.88 -2.43
C VAL A 133 -10.76 -4.11 -3.27
N LYS A 134 -10.83 -3.96 -4.60
CA LYS A 134 -10.45 -4.97 -5.58
C LYS A 134 -9.23 -4.53 -6.36
N ALA A 135 -8.37 -5.48 -6.68
CA ALA A 135 -7.29 -5.30 -7.63
C ALA A 135 -7.14 -6.57 -8.47
N TRP A 136 -6.93 -6.43 -9.77
CA TRP A 136 -6.69 -7.58 -10.64
C TRP A 136 -5.75 -7.23 -11.79
N ASN A 137 -4.92 -8.20 -12.12
CA ASN A 137 -4.01 -8.16 -13.25
C ASN A 137 -4.76 -8.61 -14.51
N ASN A 138 -4.81 -7.76 -15.53
CA ASN A 138 -5.46 -8.06 -16.81
C ASN A 138 -4.49 -8.04 -18.00
N ASP A 139 -3.43 -7.23 -17.93
CA ASP A 139 -2.54 -6.94 -19.06
C ASP A 139 -1.06 -7.16 -18.73
N GLN A 140 -0.75 -7.67 -17.54
CA GLN A 140 0.60 -7.92 -17.02
C GLN A 140 1.48 -6.66 -16.82
N LYS A 141 1.00 -5.47 -17.19
CA LYS A 141 1.71 -4.18 -17.16
C LYS A 141 1.12 -3.19 -16.14
N GLY A 142 0.17 -3.66 -15.35
CA GLY A 142 -0.49 -2.89 -14.33
C GLY A 142 -1.62 -3.68 -13.70
N LEU A 143 -2.38 -2.98 -12.87
CA LEU A 143 -3.54 -3.53 -12.20
C LEU A 143 -4.76 -2.66 -12.49
N ASN A 144 -5.85 -3.32 -12.84
CA ASN A 144 -7.15 -2.69 -12.70
C ASN A 144 -7.53 -2.72 -11.22
N TYR A 145 -8.27 -1.72 -10.78
CA TYR A 145 -8.76 -1.63 -9.42
C TYR A 145 -10.18 -1.08 -9.36
N LEU A 146 -10.85 -1.39 -8.25
CA LEU A 146 -12.13 -0.82 -7.89
C LEU A 146 -12.16 -0.62 -6.38
N VAL A 147 -12.46 0.59 -5.95
CA VAL A 147 -12.68 0.95 -4.54
C VAL A 147 -14.10 1.48 -4.44
N SER A 148 -14.90 0.89 -3.55
CA SER A 148 -16.27 1.30 -3.34
C SER A 148 -16.62 1.22 -1.87
N GLY A 149 -17.05 2.33 -1.27
CA GLY A 149 -17.41 2.34 0.14
C GLY A 149 -17.52 3.73 0.75
N ASP A 150 -17.67 3.73 2.06
CA ASP A 150 -17.85 4.89 2.90
C ASP A 150 -16.59 5.19 3.71
N PHE A 151 -16.22 6.46 3.74
CA PHE A 151 -15.21 6.99 4.65
C PHE A 151 -15.87 7.64 5.86
N TYR A 152 -15.26 7.45 7.02
CA TYR A 152 -15.71 8.02 8.30
C TYR A 152 -14.55 8.75 8.98
N ASN A 153 -14.84 9.73 9.82
CA ASN A 153 -13.79 10.49 10.52
C ASN A 153 -13.22 9.73 11.73
N TYR A 154 -14.03 8.91 12.41
CA TYR A 154 -13.65 8.22 13.64
C TYR A 154 -14.00 6.72 13.61
N GLY A 155 -13.54 5.98 14.62
CA GLY A 155 -13.71 4.54 14.76
C GLY A 155 -12.46 3.75 14.36
N ASN A 156 -12.61 2.43 14.24
CA ASN A 156 -11.55 1.53 13.79
C ASN A 156 -12.00 0.74 12.57
N THR A 157 -11.15 0.69 11.55
CA THR A 157 -11.37 -0.15 10.36
C THR A 157 -10.78 -1.53 10.58
N THR A 158 -11.59 -2.56 10.36
CA THR A 158 -11.16 -3.96 10.41
C THR A 158 -11.38 -4.60 9.06
N GLN A 159 -10.42 -5.39 8.59
CA GLN A 159 -10.60 -6.20 7.41
C GLN A 159 -11.54 -7.38 7.75
N THR A 160 -12.66 -7.51 7.04
CA THR A 160 -13.70 -8.51 7.32
C THR A 160 -13.54 -9.78 6.49
N TYR A 161 -13.04 -9.66 5.26
CA TYR A 161 -12.75 -10.82 4.41
C TYR A 161 -11.57 -10.57 3.47
N SER A 162 -11.06 -11.66 2.89
CA SER A 162 -10.09 -11.66 1.81
C SER A 162 -10.41 -12.79 0.83
N TYR A 163 -10.52 -12.46 -0.45
CA TYR A 163 -10.70 -13.42 -1.53
C TYR A 163 -9.55 -13.31 -2.53
N GLY A 164 -9.10 -14.45 -3.07
CA GLY A 164 -8.12 -14.49 -4.15
C GLY A 164 -6.70 -14.05 -3.78
N VAL A 165 -6.33 -14.08 -2.50
CA VAL A 165 -4.96 -13.81 -2.04
C VAL A 165 -3.97 -14.74 -2.76
N ASN A 166 -2.86 -14.20 -3.23
CA ASN A 166 -1.87 -14.92 -4.02
C ASN A 166 -2.47 -15.50 -5.33
N THR A 167 -3.36 -14.72 -5.95
CA THR A 167 -3.90 -15.01 -7.30
C THR A 167 -3.87 -13.72 -8.13
N PRO A 168 -4.11 -13.77 -9.46
CA PRO A 168 -4.17 -12.57 -10.30
C PRO A 168 -5.28 -11.58 -9.94
N SER A 169 -6.25 -11.94 -9.09
CA SER A 169 -7.38 -11.09 -8.71
C SER A 169 -7.70 -11.22 -7.22
N VAL A 170 -7.74 -10.10 -6.51
CA VAL A 170 -8.05 -10.04 -5.07
C VAL A 170 -9.28 -9.17 -4.79
N SER A 171 -9.99 -9.51 -3.73
CA SER A 171 -10.97 -8.62 -3.10
C SER A 171 -10.81 -8.62 -1.58
N PHE A 172 -10.86 -7.44 -0.98
CA PHE A 172 -10.78 -7.22 0.46
C PHE A 172 -11.95 -6.37 0.94
N GLY A 173 -12.67 -6.89 1.92
CA GLY A 173 -13.75 -6.19 2.61
C GLY A 173 -13.28 -5.53 3.89
N TYR A 174 -13.85 -4.37 4.19
CA TYR A 174 -13.53 -3.57 5.37
C TYR A 174 -14.82 -3.13 6.05
N SER A 175 -14.81 -3.06 7.39
CA SER A 175 -15.90 -2.53 8.21
C SER A 175 -15.38 -1.55 9.25
N VAL A 176 -16.25 -0.64 9.69
CA VAL A 176 -15.94 0.31 10.78
C VAL A 176 -16.74 0.02 12.04
N THR A 177 -16.15 0.29 13.22
CA THR A 177 -16.83 0.09 14.52
C THR A 177 -17.84 1.19 14.85
N SER A 178 -17.70 2.39 14.29
CA SER A 178 -18.65 3.50 14.47
C SER A 178 -19.00 4.11 13.13
N ARG A 179 -20.30 4.22 12.85
CA ARG A 179 -20.85 4.77 11.59
C ARG A 179 -21.44 6.17 11.74
N SER A 180 -21.43 6.75 12.95
CA SER A 180 -22.03 8.06 13.24
C SER A 180 -21.37 9.22 12.50
N ASP A 181 -20.09 9.09 12.17
CA ASP A 181 -19.25 10.18 11.66
C ASP A 181 -18.92 10.01 10.18
N HIS A 182 -19.96 9.78 9.37
CA HIS A 182 -19.83 9.66 7.92
C HIS A 182 -19.19 10.92 7.32
N TYR A 183 -18.20 10.71 6.46
CA TYR A 183 -17.49 11.78 5.78
C TYR A 183 -17.88 11.85 4.30
N LEU A 184 -17.76 10.74 3.58
CA LEU A 184 -18.22 10.62 2.20
C LEU A 184 -18.36 9.17 1.77
N TYR A 185 -19.34 8.91 0.90
CA TYR A 185 -19.35 7.74 0.05
C TYR A 185 -18.47 8.01 -1.18
N TRP A 186 -17.68 7.03 -1.60
CA TRP A 186 -16.90 7.11 -2.83
C TRP A 186 -16.88 5.80 -3.58
N HIS A 187 -17.00 5.94 -4.89
CA HIS A 187 -16.85 4.86 -5.84
C HIS A 187 -15.86 5.31 -6.91
N SER A 188 -14.75 4.59 -7.05
CA SER A 188 -13.71 4.96 -8.00
C SER A 188 -14.11 4.78 -9.47
N GLY A 189 -15.16 3.98 -9.73
CA GLY A 189 -15.31 3.31 -11.01
C GLY A 189 -14.19 2.27 -11.22
N GLN A 190 -14.11 1.69 -12.41
CA GLN A 190 -12.95 0.88 -12.79
C GLN A 190 -11.78 1.80 -13.11
N GLY A 191 -10.71 1.70 -12.31
CA GLY A 191 -9.47 2.46 -12.51
C GLY A 191 -8.32 1.55 -12.93
N TYR A 192 -7.23 2.17 -13.42
CA TYR A 192 -6.00 1.48 -13.79
C TYR A 192 -4.79 2.09 -13.08
N MET A 193 -3.95 1.22 -12.54
CA MET A 193 -2.69 1.56 -11.89
C MET A 193 -1.55 0.90 -12.68
N LYS A 194 -0.78 1.73 -13.39
CA LYS A 194 0.37 1.26 -14.15
C LYS A 194 1.46 0.77 -13.20
N ILE A 195 2.02 -0.40 -13.49
CA ILE A 195 3.19 -0.93 -12.79
C ILE A 195 4.19 -1.28 -13.89
N VAL A 196 5.43 -0.81 -13.83
CA VAL A 196 6.42 -1.18 -14.84
C VAL A 196 7.24 -2.35 -14.29
N PRO A 197 6.91 -3.61 -14.67
CA PRO A 197 7.68 -4.78 -14.25
C PRO A 197 9.06 -4.87 -14.94
#